data_AF-A0A3D1RRS7-F1
#
_entry.id   AF-A0A3D1RRS7-F1
#
_cell.length_a   1.000
_cell.length_b   1.000
_cell.length_c   1.000
_cell.angle_alpha   90.00
_cell.angle_beta   90.00
_cell.angle_gamma   90.00
#
_symmetry.space_group_name_H-M   'P 1'
#
loop_
_entity.id
_entity.type
_entity.pdbx_description
1 polymer ?
#
loop_
_entity_poly.entity_id
_entity_poly.type
_entity_poly.pdbx_seq_one_letter_code
_entity_poly.pdbx_strand_id
1 'polypeptide(L)'
;LPRELVYREKQGFGFPIALWLRTDLAGFLRNLFNQSRLVELGIFDHAFVKRLVEEHLAGRVDHNFRLWILLNLELWYRMYFENRSVDQMREFTDELLLPR
;
A
#
# COMPACT_ATOMS: atom_id res chain seq x y z
N LEU A 1 -14.73 -15.32 31.59
CA LEU A 1 -15.02 -14.73 30.26
C LEU A 1 -16.43 -15.17 29.83
N PRO A 2 -17.22 -14.30 29.17
CA PRO A 2 -18.54 -14.64 28.63
C PRO A 2 -18.49 -15.85 27.69
N ARG A 3 -19.49 -16.74 27.77
CA ARG A 3 -19.54 -17.99 26.98
C ARG A 3 -19.56 -17.69 25.47
N GLU A 4 -20.27 -16.64 25.06
CA GLU A 4 -20.34 -16.24 23.65
C GLU A 4 -18.99 -15.84 23.06
N LEU A 5 -18.03 -15.36 23.87
CA LEU A 5 -16.68 -15.02 23.41
C LEU A 5 -15.79 -16.26 23.30
N VAL A 6 -15.95 -17.24 24.19
CA VAL A 6 -15.17 -18.49 24.19
C VAL A 6 -15.55 -19.40 23.01
N TYR A 7 -16.84 -19.38 22.62
CA TYR A 7 -17.37 -20.24 21.56
C TYR A 7 -17.70 -19.50 20.25
N ARG A 8 -17.25 -18.24 20.11
CA ARG A 8 -17.40 -17.49 18.85
C ARG A 8 -16.67 -18.20 17.72
N GLU A 9 -17.30 -18.27 16.55
CA GLU A 9 -16.65 -18.78 15.34
C GLU A 9 -15.37 -17.98 15.02
N LYS A 10 -14.35 -18.68 14.50
CA LYS A 10 -13.13 -18.02 14.03
C LYS A 10 -13.50 -17.03 12.94
N GLN A 11 -13.27 -15.76 13.23
CA GLN A 11 -13.41 -14.69 12.26
C GLN A 11 -12.02 -14.28 11.79
N GLY A 12 -11.87 -14.03 10.49
CA GLY A 12 -10.63 -13.48 9.96
C GLY A 12 -10.32 -12.15 10.62
N PHE A 13 -9.10 -11.97 11.07
CA PHE A 13 -8.63 -10.67 11.56
C PHE A 13 -8.22 -9.83 10.34
N GLY A 14 -9.15 -9.03 9.83
CA GLY A 14 -8.83 -8.01 8.82
C GLY A 14 -8.13 -6.84 9.50
N PHE A 15 -6.90 -6.54 9.09
CA PHE A 15 -6.25 -5.31 9.52
C PHE A 15 -6.87 -4.12 8.77
N PRO A 16 -6.95 -2.92 9.39
CA PRO A 16 -7.71 -1.79 8.85
C PRO A 16 -6.96 -1.05 7.73
N ILE A 17 -6.50 -1.78 6.70
CA ILE A 17 -5.70 -1.23 5.60
C ILE A 17 -6.39 -0.07 4.88
N ALA A 18 -7.70 -0.17 4.66
CA ALA A 18 -8.47 0.91 4.03
C ALA A 18 -8.45 2.21 4.85
N LEU A 19 -8.36 2.10 6.19
CA LEU A 19 -8.22 3.27 7.05
C LEU A 19 -6.80 3.81 6.94
N TRP A 20 -5.79 2.97 7.16
CA TRP A 20 -4.39 3.38 7.13
C TRP A 20 -3.99 4.01 5.79
N LEU A 21 -4.37 3.42 4.67
CA LEU A 21 -4.09 3.96 3.34
C LEU A 21 -4.75 5.32 3.10
N ARG A 22 -5.82 5.67 3.80
CA ARG A 22 -6.48 6.99 3.73
C ARG A 22 -5.98 7.99 4.76
N THR A 23 -5.39 7.52 5.85
CA THR A 23 -4.87 8.36 6.95
C THR A 23 -3.36 8.30 7.02
N ASP A 24 -2.82 7.47 7.91
CA ASP A 24 -1.42 7.50 8.35
C ASP A 24 -0.45 7.14 7.23
N LEU A 25 -0.90 6.36 6.24
CA LEU A 25 -0.13 5.94 5.07
C LEU A 25 -0.52 6.68 3.79
N ALA A 26 -1.40 7.69 3.84
CA ALA A 26 -1.83 8.41 2.64
C ALA A 26 -0.67 9.11 1.92
N GLY A 27 0.23 9.74 2.69
CA GLY A 27 1.44 10.37 2.16
C GLY A 27 2.38 9.35 1.52
N PHE A 28 2.65 8.27 2.24
CA PHE A 28 3.45 7.15 1.75
C PHE A 28 2.90 6.59 0.43
N LEU A 29 1.59 6.33 0.36
CA LEU A 29 0.95 5.76 -0.83
C LEU A 29 1.08 6.69 -2.04
N ARG A 30 0.88 8.00 -1.86
CA ARG A 30 1.09 8.99 -2.92
C ARG A 30 2.55 9.02 -3.37
N ASN A 31 3.48 9.07 -2.42
CA ASN A 31 4.91 9.18 -2.71
C ASN A 31 5.43 7.94 -3.44
N LEU A 32 5.02 6.74 -3.02
CA LEU A 32 5.39 5.49 -3.67
C LEU A 32 4.97 5.46 -5.14
N PHE A 33 3.71 5.77 -5.44
CA PHE A 33 3.21 5.69 -6.82
C PHE A 33 3.67 6.84 -7.71
N ASN A 34 3.99 8.00 -7.14
CA ASN A 34 4.65 9.09 -7.88
C ASN A 34 6.07 8.71 -8.33
N GLN A 35 6.71 7.73 -7.68
CA GLN A 35 8.06 7.26 -7.97
C GLN A 35 8.07 5.78 -8.39
N SER A 36 6.93 5.27 -8.89
CA SER A 36 6.76 3.84 -9.18
C SER A 36 7.65 3.38 -10.34
N ARG A 37 8.47 2.35 -10.07
CA ARG A 37 9.31 1.70 -11.09
C ARG A 37 8.47 0.97 -12.11
N LEU A 38 7.36 0.36 -11.68
CA LEU A 38 6.46 -0.34 -12.59
C LEU A 38 5.74 0.62 -13.55
N VAL A 39 5.50 1.87 -13.14
CA VAL A 39 5.05 2.94 -14.05
C VAL A 39 6.18 3.36 -14.99
N GLU A 40 7.38 3.60 -14.48
CA GLU A 40 8.54 4.00 -15.31
C GLU A 40 8.90 2.96 -16.39
N LEU A 41 8.69 1.67 -16.09
CA LEU A 41 8.90 0.57 -17.02
C LEU A 41 7.73 0.35 -18.01
N GLY A 42 6.66 1.15 -17.91
CA GLY A 42 5.47 1.02 -18.75
C GLY A 42 4.60 -0.20 -18.45
N ILE A 43 4.83 -0.90 -17.32
CA ILE A 43 4.01 -2.03 -16.88
C ILE A 43 2.66 -1.53 -16.36
N PHE A 44 2.66 -0.40 -15.66
CA PHE A 44 1.45 0.27 -15.20
C PHE A 44 1.20 1.60 -15.90
N ASP A 45 -0.06 1.86 -16.22
CA ASP A 45 -0.49 3.17 -16.69
C ASP A 45 -0.51 4.18 -15.54
N HIS A 46 0.28 5.25 -15.67
CA HIS A 46 0.41 6.28 -14.65
C HIS A 46 -0.92 6.95 -14.31
N ALA A 47 -1.73 7.30 -15.33
CA ALA A 47 -2.98 8.00 -15.13
C ALA A 47 -4.01 7.14 -14.39
N PHE A 48 -4.04 5.84 -14.69
CA PHE A 48 -4.90 4.86 -14.04
C PHE A 48 -4.52 4.67 -12.57
N VAL A 49 -3.23 4.45 -12.27
CA VAL A 49 -2.74 4.29 -10.90
C VAL A 49 -3.03 5.54 -10.07
N LYS A 50 -2.75 6.73 -10.63
CA LYS A 50 -3.05 8.01 -9.98
C LYS A 50 -4.54 8.14 -9.65
N ARG A 51 -5.43 7.78 -10.58
CA ARG A 51 -6.87 7.81 -10.35
C ARG A 51 -7.29 6.87 -9.21
N LEU A 52 -6.76 5.64 -9.16
CA LEU A 52 -7.06 4.70 -8.07
C LEU A 52 -6.68 5.26 -6.71
N VAL A 53 -5.47 5.84 -6.61
CA VAL A 53 -4.99 6.48 -5.39
C VAL A 53 -5.91 7.63 -5.00
N GLU A 54 -6.22 8.54 -5.92
CA GLU A 54 -7.07 9.70 -5.63
C GLU A 54 -8.51 9.35 -5.24
N GLU A 55 -9.12 8.37 -5.92
CA GLU A 55 -10.46 7.87 -5.57
C GLU A 55 -10.49 7.24 -4.19
N HIS A 56 -9.46 6.48 -3.82
CA HIS A 56 -9.36 5.86 -2.50
C HIS A 56 -9.16 6.90 -1.40
N LEU A 57 -8.20 7.81 -1.59
CA LEU A 57 -7.90 8.85 -0.62
C LEU A 57 -9.06 9.82 -0.41
N ALA A 58 -9.83 10.11 -1.46
CA ALA A 58 -11.05 10.90 -1.35
C ALA A 58 -12.24 10.14 -0.73
N GLY A 59 -12.09 8.85 -0.44
CA GLY A 59 -13.17 8.00 0.07
C GLY A 59 -14.29 7.73 -0.93
N ARG A 60 -14.10 8.04 -2.22
CA ARG A 60 -15.12 7.85 -3.27
C ARG A 60 -15.30 6.38 -3.61
N VAL A 61 -14.21 5.62 -3.65
CA VAL A 61 -14.22 4.19 -3.96
C VAL A 61 -13.21 3.49 -3.05
N ASP A 62 -13.60 2.34 -2.49
CA ASP A 62 -12.66 1.54 -1.70
C ASP A 62 -11.79 0.64 -2.58
N HIS A 63 -10.59 1.13 -2.92
CA HIS A 63 -9.58 0.38 -3.65
C HIS A 63 -8.54 -0.32 -2.75
N ASN A 64 -8.80 -0.50 -1.45
CA ASN A 64 -7.77 -0.96 -0.51
C ASN A 64 -7.01 -2.22 -0.96
N PHE A 65 -7.73 -3.25 -1.44
CA PHE A 65 -7.10 -4.50 -1.86
C PHE A 65 -6.25 -4.32 -3.13
N ARG A 66 -6.73 -3.53 -4.10
CA ARG A 66 -5.99 -3.26 -5.34
C ARG A 66 -4.70 -2.50 -5.04
N LEU A 67 -4.81 -1.44 -4.25
CA LEU A 67 -3.67 -0.61 -3.86
C LEU A 67 -2.66 -1.39 -3.01
N TRP A 68 -3.14 -2.27 -2.12
CA TRP A 68 -2.29 -3.17 -1.36
C TRP A 68 -1.50 -4.13 -2.27
N ILE A 69 -2.13 -4.74 -3.26
CA ILE A 69 -1.45 -5.63 -4.22
C ILE A 69 -0.40 -4.87 -5.02
N LEU A 70 -0.75 -3.70 -5.56
CA LEU A 70 0.15 -2.87 -6.36
C LEU A 70 1.36 -2.39 -5.55
N LEU A 71 1.14 -1.98 -4.30
CA LEU A 71 2.20 -1.60 -3.36
C LEU A 71 3.16 -2.77 -3.12
N ASN A 72 2.63 -3.96 -2.80
CA ASN A 72 3.48 -5.13 -2.56
C ASN A 72 4.29 -5.52 -3.80
N LEU A 73 3.67 -5.46 -4.98
CA LEU A 73 4.33 -5.78 -6.23
C LEU A 73 5.47 -4.78 -6.55
N GLU A 74 5.25 -3.49 -6.29
CA GLU A 74 6.27 -2.44 -6.43
C GLU A 74 7.48 -2.70 -5.52
N LEU A 75 7.26 -3.01 -4.23
CA LEU A 75 8.35 -3.31 -3.28
C LEU A 75 9.06 -4.61 -3.64
N TRP A 76 8.32 -5.65 -4.00
CA TRP A 76 8.88 -6.93 -4.44
C TRP A 76 9.74 -6.77 -5.69
N TYR A 77 9.30 -5.99 -6.68
CA TYR A 77 10.08 -5.73 -7.89
C TYR A 77 11.43 -5.08 -7.54
N ARG A 78 11.42 -4.06 -6.68
CA ARG A 78 12.65 -3.40 -6.21
C ARG A 78 13.60 -4.35 -5.49
N MET A 79 13.06 -5.24 -4.64
CA MET A 79 13.88 -6.21 -3.91
C MET A 79 14.51 -7.26 -4.84
N TYR A 80 13.72 -7.84 -5.76
CA TYR A 80 14.14 -9.05 -6.47
C TYR A 80 14.61 -8.81 -7.91
N PHE A 81 14.16 -7.74 -8.58
CA PHE A 81 14.60 -7.40 -9.93
C PHE A 81 15.67 -6.31 -9.93
N GLU A 82 15.61 -5.37 -8.98
CA GLU A 82 16.66 -4.35 -8.81
C GLU A 82 17.72 -4.75 -7.78
N ASN A 83 17.59 -5.92 -7.16
CA ASN A 83 18.50 -6.45 -6.14
C ASN A 83 18.73 -5.49 -4.96
N ARG A 84 17.71 -4.70 -4.58
CA ARG A 84 17.81 -3.85 -3.39
C ARG A 84 17.83 -4.69 -2.13
N SER A 85 18.81 -4.42 -1.26
CA SER A 85 18.88 -5.07 0.05
C SER A 85 17.72 -4.63 0.94
N VAL A 86 17.47 -5.39 2.01
CA VAL A 86 16.46 -5.02 3.02
C VAL A 86 16.77 -3.66 3.66
N ASP A 87 18.04 -3.34 3.87
CA ASP A 87 18.46 -2.06 4.45
C ASP A 87 18.17 -0.89 3.51
N GLN A 88 18.48 -1.04 2.22
CA GLN A 88 18.15 -0.05 1.18
C GLN A 88 16.64 0.13 1.05
N MET A 89 15.86 -0.95 1.19
CA MET A 89 14.40 -0.85 1.16
C MET A 89 13.85 -0.18 2.40
N ARG A 90 14.45 -0.40 3.57
CA ARG A 90 14.06 0.27 4.83
C ARG A 90 14.29 1.77 4.72
N GLU A 91 15.48 2.19 4.30
CA GLU A 91 15.81 3.61 4.06
C GLU A 91 14.81 4.23 3.08
N PHE A 92 14.54 3.56 1.95
CA PHE A 92 13.55 4.02 0.98
C PHE A 92 12.15 4.16 1.58
N THR A 93 11.67 3.18 2.35
CA THR A 93 10.34 3.28 2.96
C THR A 93 10.26 4.37 4.03
N ASP A 94 11.34 4.57 4.79
CA ASP A 94 11.42 5.61 5.81
C ASP A 94 11.37 7.00 5.16
N GLU A 95 12.11 7.20 4.06
CA GLU A 95 12.06 8.44 3.27
C GLU A 95 10.65 8.76 2.74
N LEU A 96 9.91 7.74 2.29
CA LEU A 96 8.53 7.91 1.80
C LEU A 96 7.53 8.26 2.91
N LEU A 97 7.82 7.87 4.15
CA LEU A 97 7.00 8.15 5.34
C LEU A 97 7.22 9.56 5.90
N LEU A 98 8.32 10.23 5.55
CA LEU A 98 8.58 11.61 5.98
C LEU A 98 7.55 12.59 5.36
N PRO A 99 6.97 13.50 6.15
CA PRO A 99 6.18 14.59 5.60
C PRO A 99 7.10 15.51 4.79
N ARG A 100 6.79 15.69 3.50
CA ARG A 100 7.46 16.67 2.64
C ARG A 100 6.85 18.05 2.79
#